data_AF-A0A2U1LN96-F1
#
_entry.id   AF-A0A2U1LN96-F1
#
_cell.length_a   1.000
_cell.length_b   1.000
_cell.length_c   1.000
_cell.angle_alpha   90.00
_cell.angle_beta   90.00
_cell.angle_gamma   90.00
#
_symmetry.space_group_name_H-M   'P 1'
#
loop_
_entity.id
_entity.type
_entity.pdbx_description
1 polymer ?
#
loop_
_entity_poly.entity_id
_entity_poly.type
_entity_poly.pdbx_seq_one_letter_code
_entity_poly.pdbx_strand_id
1 'polypeptide(L)'
;MQKISNCSETIKSLDFGKTPLMYSKSHNKFVVEGCGNALMMYDDGSVITGCSTTCLNNTISDTNNKCIVGISCCQTTIPHYLKSYRMNLTGLASQMGGDRACGSAFLTDKDLYEQFAVGGADSAIPTSLLWTLAGIDKNQANLV
;
A
#
# COMPACT_ATOMS: atom_id res chain seq x y z
N MET A 1 4.57 -7.65 5.08
CA MET A 1 5.13 -6.45 4.40
C MET A 1 4.70 -5.18 5.13
N GLN A 2 5.22 -4.02 4.75
CA GLN A 2 5.13 -2.79 5.55
C GLN A 2 3.76 -2.10 5.51
N LYS A 3 3.33 -1.60 6.68
CA LYS A 3 2.20 -0.68 6.90
C LYS A 3 2.76 0.65 7.39
N ILE A 4 2.22 1.77 6.93
CA ILE A 4 2.43 3.08 7.56
C ILE A 4 1.11 3.54 8.19
N SER A 5 1.14 3.94 9.46
CA SER A 5 -0.03 4.46 10.19
C SER A 5 0.26 5.76 10.92
N ASN A 6 1.50 6.25 10.90
CA ASN A 6 1.84 7.55 11.43
C ASN A 6 1.76 8.60 10.32
N CYS A 7 1.11 9.71 10.62
CA CYS A 7 0.93 10.80 9.68
C CYS A 7 2.17 11.69 9.66
N SER A 8 2.54 12.14 8.46
CA SER A 8 3.77 12.90 8.20
C SER A 8 5.05 12.05 8.21
N GLU A 9 4.91 10.73 8.13
CA GLU A 9 6.05 9.83 7.92
C GLU A 9 6.17 9.41 6.45
N THR A 10 7.40 9.05 6.08
CA THR A 10 7.69 8.38 4.81
C THR A 10 8.43 7.10 5.11
N ILE A 11 7.91 5.98 4.62
CA ILE A 11 8.58 4.67 4.72
C ILE A 11 9.07 4.21 3.36
N LYS A 12 10.19 3.50 3.35
CA LYS A 12 10.75 2.88 2.15
C LYS A 12 10.57 1.36 2.21
N SER A 13 10.10 0.79 1.11
CA SER A 13 9.96 -0.64 0.91
C SER A 13 11.31 -1.37 0.96
N LEU A 14 11.27 -2.70 1.01
CA LEU A 14 12.45 -3.48 0.69
C LEU A 14 12.89 -3.19 -0.75
N ASP A 15 14.20 -3.15 -0.97
CA ASP A 15 14.80 -2.88 -2.27
C ASP A 15 15.25 -4.20 -2.93
N PHE A 16 14.60 -4.54 -4.03
CA PHE A 16 14.90 -5.72 -4.83
C PHE A 16 15.76 -5.42 -6.06
N GLY A 17 16.36 -4.24 -6.16
CA GLY A 17 17.17 -3.79 -7.30
C GLY A 17 18.31 -4.75 -7.68
N LYS A 18 18.82 -5.52 -6.71
CA LYS A 18 19.90 -6.50 -6.89
C LYS A 18 19.43 -7.96 -6.96
N THR A 19 18.12 -8.21 -6.97
CA THR A 19 17.54 -9.56 -6.98
C THR A 19 16.64 -9.75 -8.20
N PRO A 20 16.29 -11.00 -8.58
CA PRO A 20 15.29 -11.26 -9.62
C PRO A 20 13.85 -10.93 -9.20
N LEU A 21 13.61 -10.42 -8.00
CA LEU A 21 12.28 -10.16 -7.45
C LEU A 21 11.78 -8.75 -7.79
N MET A 22 10.47 -8.59 -7.92
CA MET A 22 9.79 -7.31 -8.11
C MET A 22 8.42 -7.35 -7.43
N TYR A 23 7.91 -6.21 -6.97
CA TYR A 23 6.52 -6.09 -6.58
C TYR A 23 5.61 -6.32 -7.79
N SER A 24 4.71 -7.29 -7.68
CA SER A 24 3.85 -7.70 -8.79
C SER A 24 2.80 -6.63 -9.10
N LYS A 25 2.80 -6.10 -10.33
CA LYS A 25 1.78 -5.15 -10.81
C LYS A 25 0.38 -5.73 -10.77
N SER A 26 0.24 -6.97 -11.24
CA SER A 26 -1.06 -7.60 -11.48
C SER A 26 -1.72 -8.18 -10.23
N HIS A 27 -0.94 -8.43 -9.19
CA HIS A 27 -1.42 -9.10 -7.96
C HIS A 27 -1.51 -8.17 -6.76
N ASN A 28 -0.88 -6.99 -6.80
CA ASN A 28 -0.95 -6.06 -5.68
C ASN A 28 -1.82 -4.83 -5.96
N LYS A 29 -2.38 -4.30 -4.88
CA LYS A 29 -3.05 -2.99 -4.84
C LYS A 29 -2.53 -2.17 -3.67
N PHE A 30 -2.42 -0.87 -3.90
CA PHE A 30 -2.11 0.11 -2.87
C PHE A 30 -3.42 0.55 -2.21
N VAL A 31 -3.48 0.43 -0.89
CA VAL A 31 -4.68 0.67 -0.10
C VAL A 31 -4.40 1.72 0.96
N VAL A 32 -5.35 2.63 1.14
CA VAL A 32 -5.44 3.54 2.28
C VAL A 32 -6.72 3.23 3.03
N GLU A 33 -6.63 3.05 4.33
CA GLU A 33 -7.78 2.85 5.24
C GLU A 33 -7.80 3.96 6.29
N GLY A 34 -8.98 4.43 6.67
CA GLY A 34 -9.15 5.60 7.53
C GLY A 34 -9.01 6.92 6.78
N CYS A 35 -8.64 8.00 7.48
CA CYS A 35 -8.60 9.36 6.95
C CYS A 35 -7.20 9.77 6.47
N GLY A 36 -7.07 10.29 5.26
CA GLY A 36 -5.83 10.92 4.83
C GLY A 36 -5.55 10.78 3.34
N ASN A 37 -4.36 11.26 2.95
CA ASN A 37 -3.83 11.08 1.61
C ASN A 37 -2.54 10.29 1.71
N ALA A 38 -2.39 9.29 0.85
CA ALA A 38 -1.16 8.56 0.72
C ALA A 38 -0.62 8.62 -0.71
N LEU A 39 0.68 8.83 -0.81
CA LEU A 39 1.41 8.86 -2.08
C LEU A 39 2.45 7.74 -2.09
N MET A 40 2.48 6.99 -3.19
CA MET A 40 3.54 6.06 -3.52
C MET A 40 4.49 6.73 -4.51
N MET A 41 5.79 6.71 -4.22
CA MET A 41 6.82 7.43 -4.97
C MET A 41 8.02 6.54 -5.25
N TYR A 42 8.78 6.88 -6.28
CA TYR A 42 10.11 6.32 -6.50
C TYR A 42 11.13 6.92 -5.53
N ASP A 43 12.36 6.39 -5.59
CA ASP A 43 13.46 6.89 -4.77
C ASP A 43 13.91 8.33 -5.12
N ASP A 44 13.63 8.79 -6.34
CA ASP A 44 13.89 10.17 -6.81
C ASP A 44 12.76 11.16 -6.44
N GLY A 45 11.69 10.69 -5.79
CA GLY A 45 10.54 11.49 -5.39
C GLY A 45 9.45 11.63 -6.46
N SER A 46 9.63 11.07 -7.66
CA SER A 46 8.55 11.06 -8.66
C SER A 46 7.38 10.19 -8.21
N VAL A 47 6.15 10.67 -8.45
CA VAL A 47 4.93 10.01 -7.96
C VAL A 47 4.57 8.84 -8.87
N ILE A 48 4.40 7.66 -8.28
CA ILE A 48 3.96 6.43 -8.94
C ILE A 48 2.43 6.39 -8.99
N THR A 49 1.80 6.53 -7.82
CA THR A 49 0.34 6.52 -7.65
C THR A 49 -0.04 7.15 -6.31
N GLY A 50 -1.31 7.49 -6.14
CA GLY A 50 -1.81 8.14 -4.93
C GLY A 50 -3.26 7.75 -4.65
N CYS A 51 -3.65 7.98 -3.41
CA CYS A 51 -4.96 7.60 -2.91
C CYS A 51 -5.37 8.55 -1.78
N SER A 52 -6.62 9.01 -1.81
CA SER A 52 -7.16 10.00 -0.89
C SER A 52 -8.49 9.52 -0.35
N THR A 53 -8.71 9.74 0.94
CA THR A 53 -9.95 9.43 1.63
C THR A 53 -10.46 10.66 2.38
N THR A 54 -11.78 10.76 2.46
CA THR A 54 -12.48 11.84 3.17
C THR A 54 -13.21 11.28 4.38
N CYS A 55 -13.28 12.06 5.46
CA CYS A 55 -13.97 11.61 6.67
C CYS A 55 -15.23 12.41 6.93
N LEU A 56 -16.33 11.70 7.14
CA LEU A 56 -17.63 12.25 7.52
C LEU A 56 -17.70 12.37 9.04
N ASN A 57 -18.19 13.51 9.53
CA ASN A 57 -18.29 13.84 10.96
C ASN A 57 -19.29 12.99 11.75
N ASN A 58 -20.16 12.24 11.08
CA ASN A 58 -21.20 11.47 11.74
C ASN A 58 -20.92 9.98 11.55
N THR A 59 -20.62 9.30 12.67
CA THR A 59 -20.91 7.88 12.91
C THR A 59 -20.85 6.97 11.67
N ILE A 60 -19.65 6.66 11.20
CA ILE A 60 -19.36 5.28 10.81
C ILE A 60 -18.73 4.60 12.03
N SER A 61 -19.41 4.67 13.17
CA SER A 61 -19.25 3.68 14.22
C SER A 61 -19.98 2.44 13.72
N ASP A 62 -19.29 1.31 13.62
CA ASP A 62 -19.91 -0.02 13.56
C ASP A 62 -20.87 -0.31 12.40
N THR A 63 -20.45 -0.09 11.16
CA THR A 63 -21.04 -0.83 10.04
C THR A 63 -19.97 -1.62 9.28
N ASN A 64 -19.56 -2.73 9.91
CA ASN A 64 -18.99 -3.93 9.30
C ASN A 64 -17.69 -3.78 8.50
N ASN A 65 -16.60 -3.19 9.03
CA ASN A 65 -15.24 -3.26 8.42
C ASN A 65 -15.18 -2.99 6.90
N LYS A 66 -16.20 -2.33 6.31
CA LYS A 66 -16.40 -2.34 4.87
C LYS A 66 -15.77 -1.09 4.32
N CYS A 67 -14.77 -1.30 3.48
CA CYS A 67 -14.12 -0.27 2.70
C CYS A 67 -15.15 0.45 1.81
N ILE A 68 -15.56 1.66 2.18
CA ILE A 68 -16.37 2.57 1.37
C ILE A 68 -15.39 3.47 0.62
N VAL A 69 -15.21 3.17 -0.67
CA VAL A 69 -14.22 3.84 -1.52
C VAL A 69 -14.43 5.36 -1.53
N GLY A 70 -13.38 6.10 -1.22
CA GLY A 70 -13.35 7.57 -1.12
C GLY A 70 -13.72 8.14 0.26
N ILE A 71 -14.30 7.31 1.15
CA ILE A 71 -14.70 7.72 2.50
C ILE A 71 -13.84 7.00 3.55
N SER A 72 -14.10 5.72 3.82
CA SER A 72 -13.35 4.97 4.84
C SER A 72 -12.08 4.32 4.31
N CYS A 73 -11.95 4.21 2.98
CA CYS A 73 -10.79 3.64 2.34
C CYS A 73 -10.63 4.17 0.92
N CYS A 74 -9.48 3.93 0.31
CA CYS A 74 -9.32 4.01 -1.13
C CYS A 74 -8.33 2.92 -1.58
N GLN A 75 -8.54 2.40 -2.78
CA GLN A 75 -7.72 1.34 -3.35
C GLN A 75 -7.31 1.73 -4.77
N THR A 76 -6.04 1.55 -5.10
CA THR A 76 -5.50 1.85 -6.43
C THR A 76 -4.47 0.82 -6.86
N THR A 77 -4.34 0.58 -8.16
CA THR A 77 -3.33 -0.33 -8.69
C THR A 77 -1.98 0.37 -8.84
N ILE A 78 -0.89 -0.38 -8.76
CA ILE A 78 0.41 0.15 -9.19
C ILE A 78 0.54 0.09 -10.73
N PRO A 79 1.12 1.11 -11.39
CA PRO A 79 1.13 1.20 -12.85
C PRO A 79 2.11 0.23 -13.54
N HIS A 80 3.12 -0.29 -12.84
CA HIS A 80 4.12 -1.23 -13.37
C HIS A 80 4.78 -2.02 -12.23
N TYR A 81 5.66 -2.97 -12.58
CA TYR A 81 6.43 -3.76 -11.61
C TYR A 81 7.49 -2.88 -10.94
N LEU A 82 7.57 -2.94 -9.61
CA LEU A 82 8.45 -2.06 -8.82
C LEU A 82 9.57 -2.87 -8.17
N LYS A 83 10.78 -2.32 -8.15
CA LYS A 83 11.91 -2.88 -7.39
C LYS A 83 11.96 -2.36 -5.96
N SER A 84 11.60 -1.10 -5.79
CA SER A 84 11.45 -0.41 -4.52
C SER A 84 10.36 0.66 -4.69
N TYR A 85 9.83 1.16 -3.58
CA TYR A 85 8.96 2.33 -3.54
C TYR A 85 9.06 2.99 -2.16
N ARG A 86 8.65 4.26 -2.10
CA ARG A 86 8.40 5.00 -0.85
C ARG A 86 6.91 5.25 -0.72
N MET A 87 6.41 5.23 0.51
CA MET A 87 5.04 5.63 0.82
C MET A 87 5.09 6.79 1.80
N ASN A 88 4.37 7.86 1.47
CA ASN A 88 4.15 8.98 2.38
C ASN A 88 2.66 9.02 2.73
N LEU A 89 2.36 9.16 4.03
CA LEU A 89 1.00 9.29 4.53
C LEU A 89 0.84 10.66 5.17
N THR A 90 -0.21 11.38 4.78
CA THR A 90 -0.55 12.70 5.31
C THR A 90 -1.97 12.66 5.88
N GLY A 91 -2.13 13.19 7.10
CA GLY A 91 -3.42 13.25 7.77
C GLY A 91 -4.32 14.30 7.15
N LEU A 92 -5.63 14.11 7.28
CA LEU A 92 -6.62 15.11 6.88
C LEU A 92 -7.12 15.87 8.12
N ALA A 93 -7.32 17.19 7.97
CA ALA A 93 -7.89 17.99 9.04
C ALA A 93 -9.29 17.48 9.37
N SER A 94 -9.57 17.23 10.65
CA SER A 94 -10.90 16.88 11.11
C SER A 94 -11.81 18.09 10.96
N GLN A 95 -13.00 17.91 10.38
CA GLN A 95 -13.95 19.02 10.18
C GLN A 95 -14.52 19.55 11.50
N MET A 96 -14.38 18.82 12.62
CA MET A 96 -14.82 19.22 13.97
C MET A 96 -13.81 20.07 14.74
N GLY A 97 -12.61 20.35 14.21
CA GLY A 97 -11.57 21.04 14.95
C GLY A 97 -10.98 20.15 16.05
N GLY A 98 -9.83 19.57 15.76
CA GLY A 98 -9.08 18.67 16.66
C GLY A 98 -7.83 18.15 15.97
N ASP A 99 -7.17 17.15 16.57
CA ASP A 99 -6.02 16.47 15.94
C ASP A 99 -6.40 15.93 14.54
N ARG A 100 -5.40 15.91 13.65
CA ARG A 100 -5.58 15.37 12.29
C ARG A 100 -5.90 13.89 12.40
N ALA A 101 -7.03 13.47 11.85
CA ALA A 101 -7.34 12.05 11.75
C ALA A 101 -6.32 11.38 10.81
N CYS A 102 -5.75 10.28 11.27
CA CYS A 102 -4.71 9.55 10.55
C CYS A 102 -5.17 8.14 10.23
N GLY A 103 -5.14 7.79 8.95
CA GLY A 103 -5.39 6.45 8.46
C GLY A 103 -4.13 5.59 8.48
N SER A 104 -4.14 4.56 7.64
CA SER A 104 -2.97 3.76 7.33
C SER A 104 -2.89 3.47 5.84
N ALA A 105 -1.67 3.29 5.33
CA ALA A 105 -1.44 2.95 3.93
C ALA A 105 -0.51 1.74 3.81
N PHE A 106 -0.76 0.91 2.80
CA PHE A 106 0.03 -0.28 2.55
C PHE A 106 -0.18 -0.84 1.13
N LEU A 107 0.79 -1.62 0.67
CA LEU A 107 0.70 -2.42 -0.55
C LEU A 107 0.36 -3.86 -0.19
N THR A 108 -0.75 -4.37 -0.71
CA THR A 108 -1.24 -5.71 -0.37
C THR A 108 -1.58 -6.52 -1.61
N ASP A 109 -1.52 -7.84 -1.48
CA ASP A 109 -2.11 -8.73 -2.47
C ASP A 109 -3.63 -8.50 -2.54
N LYS A 110 -4.14 -8.39 -3.77
CA LYS A 110 -5.53 -8.02 -4.05
C LYS A 110 -6.52 -9.13 -3.70
N ASP A 111 -6.13 -10.40 -3.84
CA ASP A 111 -6.99 -11.57 -3.64
C ASP A 111 -7.06 -11.94 -2.16
N LEU A 112 -6.01 -11.58 -1.41
CA LEU A 112 -5.95 -11.76 0.04
C LEU A 112 -6.59 -10.59 0.81
N TYR A 113 -6.66 -9.39 0.25
CA TYR A 113 -7.12 -8.20 0.96
C TYR A 113 -8.46 -8.37 1.69
N GLU A 114 -9.47 -8.98 1.07
CA GLU A 114 -10.78 -9.16 1.69
C GLU A 114 -10.71 -10.04 2.96
N GLN A 115 -9.75 -10.98 3.02
CA GLN A 115 -9.53 -11.82 4.20
C GLN A 115 -8.85 -11.03 5.32
N PHE A 116 -7.94 -10.10 4.97
CA PHE A 116 -7.20 -9.29 5.94
C PHE A 116 -7.98 -8.07 6.43
N ALA A 117 -8.81 -7.45 5.59
CA ALA A 117 -9.69 -6.34 5.97
C ALA A 117 -10.71 -6.76 7.05
N VAL A 118 -11.05 -8.05 7.11
CA VAL A 118 -11.94 -8.64 8.13
C VAL A 118 -11.19 -9.04 9.41
N GLY A 119 -9.86 -9.22 9.35
CA GLY A 119 -9.06 -9.89 10.38
C GLY A 119 -8.40 -9.00 11.45
N GLY A 120 -8.50 -7.68 11.38
CA GLY A 120 -7.89 -6.79 12.37
C GLY A 120 -6.39 -6.55 12.15
N ALA A 121 -5.98 -5.34 12.54
CA ALA A 121 -4.81 -4.61 12.05
C ALA A 121 -3.41 -5.02 12.56
N ASP A 122 -3.26 -6.19 13.19
CA ASP A 122 -1.98 -6.69 13.75
C ASP A 122 -1.30 -7.76 12.88
N SER A 123 -1.89 -8.09 11.73
CA SER A 123 -1.45 -9.17 10.86
C SER A 123 -0.47 -8.70 9.77
N ALA A 124 0.53 -9.53 9.47
CA ALA A 124 1.48 -9.28 8.41
C ALA A 124 0.76 -9.06 7.07
N ILE A 125 0.92 -7.88 6.47
CA ILE A 125 0.28 -7.58 5.18
C ILE A 125 0.91 -8.47 4.10
N PRO A 126 0.13 -9.30 3.39
CA PRO A 126 0.65 -10.11 2.31
C PRO A 126 0.95 -9.22 1.12
N THR A 127 2.06 -9.45 0.43
CA THR A 127 2.33 -8.76 -0.83
C THR A 127 2.99 -9.73 -1.79
N SER A 128 2.48 -9.76 -3.01
CA SER A 128 2.92 -10.68 -4.03
C SER A 128 4.14 -10.16 -4.78
N LEU A 129 5.17 -11.00 -4.87
CA LEU A 129 6.36 -10.71 -5.65
C LEU A 129 6.31 -11.49 -6.96
N LEU A 130 6.68 -10.84 -8.06
CA LEU A 130 7.04 -11.50 -9.30
C LEU A 130 8.54 -11.83 -9.26
N TRP A 131 8.90 -13.03 -9.67
CA TRP A 131 10.29 -13.41 -9.92
C TRP A 131 10.51 -13.55 -11.43
N THR A 132 11.64 -13.06 -11.92
CA THR A 132 12.04 -13.23 -13.31
C THR A 132 13.47 -13.73 -13.36
N LEU A 133 13.76 -14.75 -14.19
CA LEU A 133 15.14 -15.21 -14.40
C LEU A 133 16.01 -14.03 -14.84
N ALA A 134 17.04 -13.72 -14.05
CA ALA A 134 18.03 -12.74 -14.47
C ALA A 134 18.88 -13.37 -15.57
N GLY A 135 19.50 -12.55 -16.44
CA GLY A 135 20.43 -13.05 -17.46
C GLY A 135 21.59 -13.88 -16.88
N ILE A 136 21.88 -13.73 -15.58
CA ILE A 136 22.87 -14.49 -14.81
C ILE A 136 22.40 -15.94 -14.56
N ASP A 137 21.09 -16.18 -14.45
CA ASP A 137 20.51 -17.51 -14.22
C ASP A 137 20.45 -18.35 -15.51
N LYS A 138 20.54 -17.72 -16.68
CA LYS A 138 20.53 -18.43 -17.98
C LYS A 138 21.72 -19.37 -18.15
N ASN A 139 22.85 -19.08 -17.48
CA ASN A 139 24.03 -19.95 -17.51
C ASN A 139 23.93 -21.14 -16.53
N GLN A 140 22.97 -21.14 -15.61
CA GLN A 140 22.70 -22.26 -14.70
C GLN A 140 21.51 -23.10 -15.15
N ALA A 141 20.62 -22.57 -15.99
CA ALA A 141 19.47 -23.29 -16.54
C ALA A 141 19.79 -24.24 -17.71
N ASN A 142 21.03 -24.25 -18.21
CA ASN A 142 21.50 -25.13 -19.30
C ASN A 142 22.31 -26.35 -18.80
N LEU A 143 22.19 -26.71 -17.52
CA LEU A 143 22.80 -27.90 -16.93
C LEU A 143 21.71 -28.85 -16.39
N VAL A 144 20.82 -29.32 -17.27
CA VAL A 144 20.05 -30.56 -17.10
C VAL A 144 19.94 -31.22 -18.47
#